data_AF-A0A7S4AP20-F1
#
_entry.id   AF-A0A7S4AP20-F1
#
_cell.length_a   1.000
_cell.length_b   1.000
_cell.length_c   1.000
_cell.angle_alpha   90.00
_cell.angle_beta   90.00
_cell.angle_gamma   90.00
#
_symmetry.space_group_name_H-M   'P 1'
#
loop_
_entity.id
_entity.type
_entity.pdbx_description
1 polymer ?
#
loop_
_entity_poly.entity_id
_entity_poly.type
_entity_poly.pdbx_seq_one_letter_code
_entity_poly.pdbx_strand_id
1 'polypeptide(L)'
;MVLHIAVRKKGFVLEYASDELKNNELVVAAAVANGGNSALKFAPDEMRNNKLVMTFAVAGNGYMLQYASDKLKNDVQVVTIAVKKDWLALKYVSDKMKNSEPVVTAAVSQNGYALVFASREIQNNERVVSVAVTQNGDALQFASSKLKGNFGIVMTALRQEPLACKHISQEFIIAAMAQQYNSTAATLLVVSPSKRRKRNWDTAMKVTS
;
A
#
# COMPACT_ATOMS: atom_id res chain seq x y z
N MET A 1 -28.01 -33.56 9.31
CA MET A 1 -28.15 -32.39 10.21
C MET A 1 -26.92 -32.11 11.08
N VAL A 2 -26.22 -33.13 11.60
CA VAL A 2 -25.02 -32.96 12.47
C VAL A 2 -23.83 -32.30 11.74
N LEU A 3 -23.64 -32.59 10.44
CA LEU A 3 -22.53 -32.03 9.65
C LEU A 3 -22.66 -30.52 9.35
N HIS A 4 -23.89 -30.01 9.15
CA HIS A 4 -24.14 -28.57 8.92
C HIS A 4 -23.81 -27.73 10.16
N ILE A 5 -23.83 -28.34 11.35
CA ILE A 5 -23.43 -27.71 12.62
C ILE A 5 -21.92 -27.83 12.83
N ALA A 6 -21.30 -28.94 12.42
CA ALA A 6 -19.85 -29.15 12.53
C ALA A 6 -19.05 -28.21 11.62
N VAL A 7 -19.47 -28.05 10.36
CA VAL A 7 -18.87 -27.11 9.39
C VAL A 7 -18.89 -25.66 9.90
N ARG A 8 -19.90 -25.29 10.70
CA ARG A 8 -20.03 -23.96 11.28
C ARG A 8 -19.11 -23.70 12.48
N LYS A 9 -18.65 -24.73 13.20
CA LYS A 9 -17.95 -24.52 14.48
C LYS A 9 -16.43 -24.57 14.40
N LYS A 10 -15.82 -25.38 13.52
CA LYS A 10 -14.36 -25.50 13.43
C LYS A 10 -13.98 -26.05 12.07
N GLY A 11 -13.33 -25.28 11.20
CA GLY A 11 -12.93 -25.69 9.84
C GLY A 11 -11.90 -26.84 9.73
N PHE A 12 -11.73 -27.65 10.78
CA PHE A 12 -10.99 -28.93 10.79
C PHE A 12 -11.82 -30.11 10.23
N VAL A 13 -13.09 -29.90 9.88
CA VAL A 13 -13.99 -30.96 9.41
C VAL A 13 -13.53 -31.59 8.08
N LEU A 14 -12.80 -30.85 7.23
CA LEU A 14 -12.35 -31.38 5.94
C LEU A 14 -11.21 -32.39 6.03
N GLU A 15 -10.40 -32.39 7.08
CA GLU A 15 -9.31 -33.37 7.23
C GLU A 15 -9.88 -34.80 7.32
N TYR A 16 -10.96 -34.97 8.08
CA TYR A 16 -11.62 -36.25 8.36
C TYR A 16 -12.89 -36.51 7.52
N ALA A 17 -13.24 -35.59 6.60
CA ALA A 17 -14.41 -35.74 5.74
C ALA A 17 -14.18 -36.83 4.67
N SER A 18 -15.28 -37.47 4.24
CA SER A 18 -15.28 -38.36 3.08
C SER A 18 -14.92 -37.61 1.80
N ASP A 19 -14.44 -38.32 0.79
CA ASP A 19 -14.04 -37.72 -0.50
C ASP A 19 -15.20 -37.00 -1.18
N GLU A 20 -16.43 -37.55 -1.08
CA GLU A 20 -17.64 -36.90 -1.58
C GLU A 20 -17.87 -35.50 -0.98
N LEU A 21 -17.61 -35.33 0.32
CA LEU A 21 -17.77 -34.05 1.01
C LEU A 21 -16.59 -33.10 0.75
N LYS A 22 -15.37 -33.64 0.59
CA LYS A 22 -14.18 -32.86 0.18
C LYS A 22 -14.31 -32.29 -1.23
N ASN A 23 -15.10 -32.94 -2.09
CA ASN A 23 -15.36 -32.50 -3.46
C ASN A 23 -16.63 -31.66 -3.60
N ASN A 24 -17.39 -31.46 -2.52
CA ASN A 24 -18.60 -30.64 -2.55
C ASN A 24 -18.26 -29.15 -2.34
N GLU A 25 -18.37 -28.39 -3.42
CA GLU A 25 -18.09 -26.94 -3.46
C GLU A 25 -18.78 -26.15 -2.34
N LEU A 26 -20.07 -26.39 -2.08
CA LEU A 26 -20.84 -25.66 -1.06
C LEU A 26 -20.37 -26.00 0.35
N VAL A 27 -20.05 -27.27 0.61
CA VAL A 27 -19.53 -27.73 1.90
C VAL A 27 -18.15 -27.13 2.16
N VAL A 28 -17.26 -27.18 1.17
CA VAL A 28 -15.91 -26.63 1.27
C VAL A 28 -15.96 -25.11 1.42
N ALA A 29 -16.76 -24.40 0.62
CA ALA A 29 -16.94 -22.95 0.75
C ALA A 29 -17.49 -22.56 2.12
N ALA A 30 -18.47 -23.29 2.66
CA ALA A 30 -19.01 -23.05 4.00
C ALA A 30 -17.97 -23.32 5.11
N ALA A 31 -17.14 -24.36 4.97
CA ALA A 31 -16.08 -24.68 5.92
C ALA A 31 -14.98 -23.61 5.94
N VAL A 32 -14.61 -23.14 4.76
CA VAL A 32 -13.65 -22.05 4.55
C VAL A 32 -14.18 -20.74 5.15
N ALA A 33 -15.45 -20.40 4.92
CA ALA A 33 -16.06 -19.16 5.42
C ALA A 33 -16.16 -19.13 6.96
N ASN A 34 -16.29 -20.27 7.64
CA ASN A 34 -16.45 -20.36 9.09
C ASN A 34 -15.12 -20.57 9.86
N GLY A 35 -14.02 -20.00 9.36
CA GLY A 35 -12.74 -19.95 10.08
C GLY A 35 -11.81 -21.14 9.85
N GLY A 36 -12.07 -21.94 8.82
CA GLY A 36 -11.15 -22.98 8.36
C GLY A 36 -9.96 -22.43 7.57
N ASN A 37 -9.04 -21.71 8.22
CA ASN A 37 -7.78 -21.33 7.57
C ASN A 37 -6.99 -22.57 7.08
N SER A 38 -7.22 -23.73 7.70
CA SER A 38 -6.64 -25.03 7.32
C SER A 38 -7.47 -25.79 6.27
N ALA A 39 -8.71 -25.38 5.98
CA ALA A 39 -9.61 -26.10 5.08
C ALA A 39 -9.02 -26.24 3.67
N LEU A 40 -8.49 -25.14 3.11
CA LEU A 40 -7.84 -25.15 1.80
C LEU A 40 -6.55 -25.97 1.75
N LYS A 41 -5.83 -26.09 2.88
CA LYS A 41 -4.60 -26.89 2.96
C LYS A 41 -4.90 -28.38 2.74
N PHE A 42 -6.07 -28.86 3.14
CA PHE A 42 -6.48 -30.26 2.96
C PHE A 42 -7.49 -30.48 1.84
N ALA A 43 -8.03 -29.40 1.27
CA ALA A 43 -8.90 -29.49 0.10
C ALA A 43 -8.14 -30.02 -1.12
N PRO A 44 -8.77 -30.85 -1.97
CA PRO A 44 -8.17 -31.31 -3.21
C PRO A 44 -7.93 -30.15 -4.17
N ASP A 45 -7.02 -30.33 -5.12
CA ASP A 45 -6.60 -29.27 -6.04
C ASP A 45 -7.77 -28.69 -6.84
N GLU A 46 -8.77 -29.52 -7.17
CA GLU A 46 -10.03 -29.11 -7.80
C GLU A 46 -10.74 -27.99 -7.02
N MET A 47 -10.77 -28.10 -5.68
CA MET A 47 -11.38 -27.10 -4.81
C MET A 47 -10.50 -25.86 -4.63
N ARG A 48 -9.17 -26.01 -4.63
CA ARG A 48 -8.24 -24.87 -4.63
C ARG A 48 -8.28 -24.08 -5.94
N ASN A 49 -8.68 -24.75 -7.02
CA ASN A 49 -8.88 -24.19 -8.36
C ASN A 49 -10.30 -23.68 -8.58
N ASN A 50 -11.22 -23.96 -7.66
CA ASN A 50 -12.57 -23.46 -7.72
C ASN A 50 -12.59 -21.98 -7.29
N LYS A 51 -13.10 -21.14 -8.20
CA LYS A 51 -13.17 -19.69 -7.99
C LYS A 51 -14.08 -19.30 -6.81
N LEU A 52 -15.22 -19.96 -6.64
CA LEU A 52 -16.16 -19.65 -5.55
C LEU A 52 -15.53 -19.97 -4.19
N VAL A 53 -14.99 -21.17 -4.04
CA VAL A 53 -14.29 -21.61 -2.82
C VAL A 53 -13.15 -20.64 -2.48
N MET A 54 -12.32 -20.32 -3.48
CA MET A 54 -11.21 -19.40 -3.28
C MET A 54 -11.69 -17.98 -2.92
N THR A 55 -12.78 -17.50 -3.52
CA THR A 55 -13.36 -16.19 -3.21
C THR A 55 -13.81 -16.11 -1.75
N PHE A 56 -14.50 -17.13 -1.23
CA PHE A 56 -14.86 -17.18 0.19
C PHE A 56 -13.63 -17.27 1.09
N ALA A 57 -12.59 -17.99 0.66
CA ALA A 57 -11.36 -18.10 1.43
C ALA A 57 -10.65 -16.78 1.60
N VAL A 58 -10.41 -16.08 0.50
CA VAL A 58 -9.66 -14.81 0.52
C VAL A 58 -10.47 -13.69 1.16
N ALA A 59 -11.81 -13.77 1.15
CA ALA A 59 -12.67 -12.85 1.90
C ALA A 59 -12.53 -13.02 3.42
N GLY A 60 -12.34 -14.24 3.90
CA GLY A 60 -12.06 -14.54 5.32
C GLY A 60 -10.62 -14.18 5.70
N ASN A 61 -9.66 -14.55 4.86
CA ASN A 61 -8.23 -14.35 5.08
C ASN A 61 -7.49 -14.20 3.74
N GLY A 62 -6.99 -12.99 3.43
CA GLY A 62 -6.33 -12.69 2.16
C GLY A 62 -5.11 -13.57 1.86
N TYR A 63 -4.41 -14.08 2.88
CA TYR A 63 -3.29 -15.02 2.73
C TYR A 63 -3.66 -16.36 2.10
N MET A 64 -4.94 -16.72 2.05
CA MET A 64 -5.39 -17.97 1.44
C MET A 64 -5.06 -18.03 -0.05
N LEU A 65 -4.83 -16.87 -0.69
CA LEU A 65 -4.40 -16.80 -2.09
C LEU A 65 -3.12 -17.58 -2.37
N GLN A 66 -2.27 -17.83 -1.37
CA GLN A 66 -1.05 -18.63 -1.53
C GLN A 66 -1.33 -20.05 -2.06
N TYR A 67 -2.49 -20.62 -1.71
CA TYR A 67 -2.93 -21.97 -2.09
C TYR A 67 -3.68 -22.00 -3.42
N ALA A 68 -4.00 -20.85 -4.00
CA ALA A 68 -4.69 -20.78 -5.28
C ALA A 68 -3.79 -21.20 -6.45
N SER A 69 -4.38 -21.73 -7.51
CA SER A 69 -3.66 -21.92 -8.78
C SER A 69 -3.24 -20.60 -9.40
N ASP A 70 -2.27 -20.69 -10.31
CA ASP A 70 -1.79 -19.55 -11.08
C ASP A 70 -2.90 -18.84 -11.86
N LYS A 71 -3.90 -19.60 -12.33
CA LYS A 71 -5.10 -19.05 -12.97
C LYS A 71 -5.86 -18.09 -12.03
N LEU A 72 -6.07 -18.48 -10.78
CA LEU A 72 -6.80 -17.68 -9.79
C LEU A 72 -5.93 -16.57 -9.18
N LYS A 73 -4.61 -16.77 -9.06
CA LYS A 73 -3.63 -15.71 -8.74
C LYS A 73 -3.56 -14.62 -9.81
N ASN A 74 -4.11 -14.89 -10.99
CA ASN A 74 -4.27 -13.95 -12.09
C ASN A 74 -5.74 -13.56 -12.34
N ASP A 75 -6.69 -13.98 -11.50
CA ASP A 75 -8.09 -13.56 -11.57
C ASP A 75 -8.26 -12.24 -10.82
N VAL A 76 -8.68 -11.19 -11.55
CA VAL A 76 -8.78 -9.83 -11.01
C VAL A 76 -9.72 -9.76 -9.80
N GLN A 77 -10.84 -10.48 -9.82
CA GLN A 77 -11.81 -10.42 -8.72
C GLN A 77 -11.25 -11.07 -7.46
N VAL A 78 -10.72 -12.30 -7.58
CA VAL A 78 -10.14 -13.04 -6.46
C VAL A 78 -8.97 -12.25 -5.84
N VAL A 79 -8.06 -11.77 -6.70
CA VAL A 79 -6.90 -10.97 -6.27
C VAL A 79 -7.33 -9.68 -5.59
N THR A 80 -8.31 -8.97 -6.12
CA THR A 80 -8.78 -7.71 -5.54
C THR A 80 -9.39 -7.94 -4.16
N ILE A 81 -10.18 -9.01 -3.98
CA ILE A 81 -10.75 -9.35 -2.68
C ILE A 81 -9.63 -9.71 -1.70
N ALA A 82 -8.68 -10.54 -2.12
CA ALA A 82 -7.55 -10.95 -1.29
C ALA A 82 -6.70 -9.77 -0.82
N VAL A 83 -6.29 -8.91 -1.75
CA VAL A 83 -5.41 -7.76 -1.46
C VAL A 83 -6.12 -6.70 -0.62
N LYS A 84 -7.41 -6.45 -0.85
CA LYS A 84 -8.21 -5.54 0.00
C LYS A 84 -8.41 -6.09 1.41
N LYS A 85 -8.39 -7.42 1.57
CA LYS A 85 -8.51 -8.07 2.87
C LYS A 85 -7.20 -8.06 3.64
N ASP A 86 -6.09 -8.33 2.94
CA ASP A 86 -4.75 -8.35 3.49
C ASP A 86 -3.72 -7.94 2.44
N TRP A 87 -2.98 -6.86 2.70
CA TRP A 87 -1.95 -6.35 1.80
C TRP A 87 -0.85 -7.39 1.50
N LEU A 88 -0.57 -8.33 2.42
CA LEU A 88 0.43 -9.38 2.20
C LEU A 88 0.01 -10.41 1.15
N ALA A 89 -1.28 -10.44 0.76
CA ALA A 89 -1.74 -11.25 -0.37
C ALA A 89 -1.06 -10.85 -1.69
N LEU A 90 -0.60 -9.59 -1.82
CA LEU A 90 0.13 -9.11 -3.00
C LEU A 90 1.38 -9.94 -3.31
N LYS A 91 2.01 -10.54 -2.30
CA LYS A 91 3.17 -11.43 -2.49
C LYS A 91 2.87 -12.62 -3.40
N TYR A 92 1.63 -13.12 -3.39
CA TYR A 92 1.22 -14.37 -4.04
C TYR A 92 0.49 -14.19 -5.37
N VAL A 93 0.18 -12.96 -5.76
CA VAL A 93 -0.48 -12.70 -7.05
C VAL A 93 0.50 -12.93 -8.21
N SER A 94 -0.03 -13.10 -9.43
CA SER A 94 0.80 -13.22 -10.63
C SER A 94 1.63 -11.96 -10.89
N ASP A 95 2.72 -12.08 -11.65
CA ASP A 95 3.53 -10.91 -12.01
C ASP A 95 2.73 -9.85 -12.79
N LYS A 96 1.76 -10.29 -13.60
CA LYS A 96 0.79 -9.40 -14.26
C LYS A 96 0.01 -8.55 -13.24
N MET A 97 -0.40 -9.15 -12.12
CA MET A 97 -1.13 -8.44 -11.07
C MET A 97 -0.22 -7.58 -10.19
N LYS A 98 1.05 -7.95 -10.00
CA LYS A 98 2.07 -7.08 -9.39
C LYS A 98 2.39 -5.85 -10.23
N ASN A 99 2.12 -5.91 -11.53
CA ASN A 99 2.22 -4.78 -12.45
C ASN A 99 0.91 -3.99 -12.61
N SER A 100 -0.14 -4.34 -11.87
CA SER A 100 -1.43 -3.66 -11.93
C SER A 100 -1.50 -2.53 -10.92
N GLU A 101 -1.53 -1.28 -11.42
CA GLU A 101 -1.61 -0.08 -10.58
C GLU A 101 -2.77 -0.13 -9.56
N PRO A 102 -4.03 -0.48 -9.93
CA PRO A 102 -5.12 -0.55 -8.96
C PRO A 102 -4.91 -1.60 -7.85
N VAL A 103 -4.34 -2.76 -8.20
CA VAL A 103 -4.11 -3.86 -7.24
C VAL A 103 -3.01 -3.48 -6.26
N VAL A 104 -1.88 -2.97 -6.77
CA VAL A 104 -0.78 -2.54 -5.91
C VAL A 104 -1.20 -1.35 -5.06
N THR A 105 -1.92 -0.38 -5.62
CA THR A 105 -2.44 0.78 -4.86
C THR A 105 -3.30 0.33 -3.69
N ALA A 106 -4.20 -0.65 -3.88
CA ALA A 106 -5.00 -1.19 -2.79
C ALA A 106 -4.15 -1.82 -1.66
N ALA A 107 -3.02 -2.43 -1.99
CA ALA A 107 -2.09 -2.97 -1.01
C ALA A 107 -1.30 -1.88 -0.29
N VAL A 108 -0.69 -0.94 -1.03
CA VAL A 108 0.16 0.11 -0.44
C VAL A 108 -0.62 1.11 0.39
N SER A 109 -1.91 1.33 0.09
CA SER A 109 -2.80 2.14 0.92
C SER A 109 -3.06 1.53 2.31
N GLN A 110 -2.93 0.21 2.46
CA GLN A 110 -3.01 -0.47 3.76
C GLN A 110 -1.65 -0.50 4.45
N ASN A 111 -0.59 -0.79 3.70
CA ASN A 111 0.78 -0.79 4.20
C ASN A 111 1.77 -0.45 3.07
N GLY A 112 2.49 0.66 3.20
CA GLY A 112 3.44 1.18 2.21
C GLY A 112 4.57 0.20 1.89
N TYR A 113 4.93 -0.69 2.83
CA TYR A 113 5.88 -1.77 2.59
C TYR A 113 5.42 -2.76 1.53
N ALA A 114 4.12 -2.83 1.20
CA ALA A 114 3.62 -3.66 0.11
C ALA A 114 4.28 -3.34 -1.24
N LEU A 115 4.84 -2.14 -1.40
CA LEU A 115 5.55 -1.71 -2.61
C LEU A 115 6.72 -2.65 -2.98
N VAL A 116 7.32 -3.34 -2.00
CA VAL A 116 8.39 -4.32 -2.23
C VAL A 116 7.95 -5.47 -3.15
N PHE A 117 6.66 -5.81 -3.16
CA PHE A 117 6.12 -6.89 -3.98
C PHE A 117 5.66 -6.44 -5.37
N ALA A 118 5.63 -5.14 -5.63
CA ALA A 118 5.22 -4.60 -6.92
C ALA A 118 6.28 -4.88 -8.00
N SER A 119 5.90 -4.79 -9.26
CA SER A 119 6.84 -4.83 -10.38
C SER A 119 7.80 -3.64 -10.34
N ARG A 120 8.94 -3.73 -11.06
CA ARG A 120 9.89 -2.61 -11.17
C ARG A 120 9.26 -1.39 -11.84
N GLU A 121 8.36 -1.63 -12.79
CA GLU A 121 7.59 -0.60 -13.48
C GLU A 121 6.69 0.15 -12.49
N ILE A 122 5.99 -0.55 -11.59
CA ILE A 122 5.16 0.06 -10.56
C ILE A 122 5.99 0.74 -9.47
N GLN A 123 7.17 0.21 -9.11
CA GLN A 123 8.13 0.89 -8.23
C GLN A 123 8.69 2.18 -8.84
N ASN A 124 8.53 2.38 -10.14
CA ASN A 124 8.84 3.63 -10.86
C ASN A 124 7.57 4.46 -11.18
N ASN A 125 6.38 4.03 -10.73
CA ASN A 125 5.14 4.76 -10.91
C ASN A 125 4.97 5.78 -9.77
N GLU A 126 5.05 7.06 -10.11
CA GLU A 126 4.97 8.18 -9.17
C GLU A 126 3.68 8.17 -8.34
N ARG A 127 2.53 7.80 -8.92
CA ARG A 127 1.25 7.77 -8.18
C ARG A 127 1.28 6.71 -7.09
N VAL A 128 1.67 5.48 -7.44
CA VAL A 128 1.69 4.36 -6.50
C VAL A 128 2.73 4.59 -5.41
N VAL A 129 3.93 5.06 -5.78
CA VAL A 129 4.99 5.37 -4.81
C VAL A 129 4.57 6.51 -3.88
N SER A 130 3.90 7.55 -4.38
CA SER A 130 3.40 8.64 -3.54
C SER A 130 2.39 8.14 -2.51
N VAL A 131 1.49 7.23 -2.89
CA VAL A 131 0.56 6.60 -1.95
C VAL A 131 1.31 5.78 -0.90
N ALA A 132 2.28 4.95 -1.33
CA ALA A 132 3.07 4.12 -0.43
C ALA A 132 3.87 4.94 0.59
N VAL A 133 4.53 6.01 0.13
CA VAL A 133 5.35 6.91 0.95
C VAL A 133 4.48 7.76 1.88
N THR A 134 3.29 8.16 1.43
CA THR A 134 2.32 8.86 2.29
C THR A 134 1.83 7.94 3.42
N GLN A 135 1.65 6.66 3.14
CA GLN A 135 1.28 5.67 4.15
C GLN A 135 2.46 5.37 5.10
N ASN A 136 3.68 5.23 4.57
CA ASN A 136 4.89 5.02 5.35
C ASN A 136 6.13 5.56 4.61
N GLY A 137 6.82 6.55 5.21
CA GLY A 137 7.98 7.20 4.60
C GLY A 137 9.12 6.24 4.21
N ASP A 138 9.33 5.17 4.98
CA ASP A 138 10.36 4.17 4.72
C ASP A 138 10.06 3.31 3.47
N ALA A 139 8.83 3.35 2.93
CA ALA A 139 8.50 2.73 1.66
C ALA A 139 9.31 3.31 0.48
N LEU A 140 9.86 4.52 0.63
CA LEU A 140 10.73 5.16 -0.35
C LEU A 140 11.93 4.26 -0.73
N GLN A 141 12.38 3.38 0.17
CA GLN A 141 13.48 2.46 -0.11
C GLN A 141 13.23 1.52 -1.30
N PHE A 142 11.96 1.21 -1.59
CA PHE A 142 11.56 0.33 -2.69
C PHE A 142 11.25 1.09 -3.98
N ALA A 143 11.24 2.43 -3.95
CA ALA A 143 11.06 3.23 -5.15
C ALA A 143 12.29 3.15 -6.06
N SER A 144 12.09 3.42 -7.35
CA SER A 144 13.18 3.54 -8.31
C SER A 144 14.16 4.67 -7.93
N SER A 145 15.41 4.58 -8.38
CA SER A 145 16.41 5.64 -8.15
C SER A 145 15.95 7.00 -8.66
N LYS A 146 15.16 7.02 -9.75
CA LYS A 146 14.56 8.24 -10.30
C LYS A 146 13.62 8.91 -9.27
N LEU A 147 12.74 8.12 -8.63
CA LEU A 147 11.77 8.65 -7.68
C LEU A 147 12.38 8.96 -6.31
N LYS A 148 13.50 8.32 -5.94
CA LYS A 148 14.32 8.72 -4.79
C LYS A 148 14.97 10.10 -4.93
N GLY A 149 15.05 10.63 -6.15
CA GLY A 149 15.44 12.02 -6.43
C GLY A 149 14.26 12.94 -6.77
N ASN A 150 13.01 12.48 -6.64
CA ASN A 150 11.84 13.33 -6.84
C ASN A 150 11.60 14.14 -5.56
N PHE A 151 11.72 15.47 -5.67
CA PHE A 151 11.59 16.38 -4.53
C PHE A 151 10.25 16.22 -3.79
N GLY A 152 9.13 16.14 -4.51
CA GLY A 152 7.80 16.02 -3.90
C GLY A 152 7.64 14.72 -3.10
N ILE A 153 8.09 13.60 -3.66
CA ILE A 153 8.03 12.28 -2.99
C ILE A 153 8.97 12.26 -1.78
N VAL A 154 10.21 12.72 -1.94
CA VAL A 154 11.20 12.74 -0.87
C VAL A 154 10.74 13.62 0.29
N MET A 155 10.21 14.81 0.01
CA MET A 155 9.68 15.69 1.06
C MET A 155 8.48 15.07 1.76
N THR A 156 7.63 14.33 1.04
CA THR A 156 6.55 13.56 1.65
C THR A 156 7.10 12.47 2.58
N ALA A 157 8.12 11.73 2.14
CA ALA A 157 8.76 10.68 2.94
C ALA A 157 9.35 11.22 4.25
N LEU A 158 10.12 12.30 4.17
CA LEU A 158 10.77 12.93 5.32
C LEU A 158 9.77 13.53 6.32
N ARG A 159 8.61 13.99 5.84
CA ARG A 159 7.53 14.47 6.70
C ARG A 159 6.84 13.35 7.47
N GLN A 160 6.68 12.18 6.85
CA GLN A 160 6.08 11.02 7.50
C GLN A 160 7.05 10.37 8.48
N GLU A 161 8.30 10.16 8.05
CA GLU A 161 9.33 9.50 8.84
C GLU A 161 10.68 10.17 8.59
N PRO A 162 11.21 10.97 9.54
CA PRO A 162 12.50 11.66 9.37
C PRO A 162 13.68 10.71 9.11
N LEU A 163 13.59 9.47 9.58
CA LEU A 163 14.60 8.43 9.34
C LEU A 163 14.63 7.89 7.90
N ALA A 164 13.64 8.24 7.06
CA ALA A 164 13.65 7.92 5.64
C ALA A 164 14.83 8.57 4.89
N CYS A 165 15.50 9.55 5.50
CA CYS A 165 16.73 10.17 5.01
C CYS A 165 17.84 9.16 4.68
N LYS A 166 17.87 8.00 5.35
CA LYS A 166 18.84 6.91 5.08
C LYS A 166 18.76 6.35 3.65
N HIS A 167 17.65 6.58 2.95
CA HIS A 167 17.42 6.09 1.58
C HIS A 167 17.63 7.16 0.50
N ILE A 168 18.05 8.36 0.89
CA ILE A 168 18.20 9.53 0.01
C ILE A 168 19.67 9.95 0.05
N SER A 169 20.22 10.36 -1.09
CA SER A 169 21.59 10.90 -1.13
C SER A 169 21.70 12.18 -0.31
N GLN A 170 22.78 12.32 0.47
CA GLN A 170 23.03 13.48 1.33
C GLN A 170 23.02 14.81 0.56
N GLU A 171 23.57 14.84 -0.65
CA GLU A 171 23.52 16.00 -1.55
C GLU A 171 22.09 16.46 -1.85
N PHE A 172 21.21 15.50 -2.13
CA PHE A 172 19.80 15.79 -2.39
C PHE A 172 19.07 16.29 -1.14
N ILE A 173 19.37 15.73 0.03
CA ILE A 173 18.80 16.17 1.30
C ILE A 173 19.16 17.66 1.55
N ILE A 174 20.42 18.03 1.34
CA ILE A 174 20.90 19.42 1.49
C ILE A 174 20.21 20.33 0.48
N ALA A 175 20.15 19.93 -0.79
CA ALA A 175 19.48 20.70 -1.86
C ALA A 175 17.98 20.88 -1.58
N ALA A 176 17.31 19.84 -1.06
CA ALA A 176 15.90 19.86 -0.75
C ALA A 176 15.59 20.81 0.43
N MET A 177 16.41 20.76 1.49
CA MET A 177 16.30 21.70 2.61
C MET A 177 16.52 23.16 2.17
N ALA A 178 17.48 23.40 1.28
CA ALA A 178 17.75 24.73 0.73
C ALA A 178 16.58 25.26 -0.12
N GLN A 179 15.96 24.42 -0.95
CA GLN A 179 14.77 24.78 -1.71
C GLN A 179 13.58 25.13 -0.80
N GLN A 180 13.36 24.36 0.26
CA GLN A 180 12.30 24.63 1.23
C GLN A 180 12.54 25.97 1.94
N TYR A 181 13.77 26.25 2.37
CA TYR A 181 14.15 27.50 3.03
C TYR A 181 13.91 28.71 2.12
N ASN A 182 14.36 28.64 0.85
CA ASN A 182 14.15 29.70 -0.14
C ASN A 182 12.67 29.92 -0.45
N SER A 183 11.86 28.86 -0.50
CA SER A 183 10.41 29.00 -0.66
C SER A 183 9.77 29.72 0.53
N THR A 184 10.13 29.35 1.76
CA THR A 184 9.58 30.00 2.97
C THR A 184 10.05 31.45 3.13
N ALA A 185 11.31 31.75 2.82
CA ALA A 185 11.85 33.11 2.86
C ALA A 185 11.19 34.00 1.81
N ALA A 186 10.95 33.48 0.61
CA ALA A 186 10.20 34.18 -0.44
C ALA A 186 8.75 34.47 -0.01
N THR A 187 8.06 33.52 0.63
CA THR A 187 6.70 33.75 1.14
C THR A 187 6.65 34.80 2.26
N LEU A 188 7.60 34.78 3.21
CA LEU A 188 7.69 35.77 4.30
C LEU A 188 7.95 37.19 3.79
N LEU A 189 8.75 37.34 2.73
CA LEU A 189 9.00 38.64 2.08
C LEU A 189 7.78 39.18 1.36
N VAL A 190 6.95 38.32 0.75
CA VAL A 190 5.71 38.72 0.05
C VAL A 190 4.58 39.06 1.03
N VAL A 191 4.54 38.42 2.20
CA VAL A 191 3.48 38.64 3.21
C VAL A 191 3.81 39.83 4.15
N SER A 192 5.04 40.36 4.13
CA SER A 192 5.43 41.53 4.94
C SER A 192 4.94 42.85 4.31
N PRO A 193 3.93 43.56 4.85
CA PRO A 193 3.51 44.85 4.33
C PRO A 193 4.59 45.88 4.68
N SER A 194 5.24 46.43 3.66
CA SER A 194 6.30 47.43 3.78
C SER A 194 5.84 48.67 4.56
N LYS A 195 6.17 48.78 5.85
CA LYS A 195 6.24 50.07 6.55
C LYS A 195 7.62 50.69 6.34
N ARG A 196 7.91 51.14 5.11
CA ARG A 196 8.88 52.23 4.91
C ARG A 196 8.14 53.56 5.03
N ARG A 197 7.86 53.98 6.27
CA ARG A 197 7.62 55.41 6.56
C ARG A 197 8.92 56.12 6.22
N LYS A 198 8.95 56.86 5.10
CA LYS A 198 9.95 57.89 4.82
C LYS A 198 10.04 58.78 6.07
N ARG A 199 11.16 58.67 6.79
CA ARG A 199 11.53 59.60 7.84
C ARG A 199 11.90 60.89 7.09
N ASN A 200 10.95 61.81 6.95
CA ASN A 200 11.18 63.15 6.41
C ASN A 200 12.20 63.84 7.31
N TRP A 201 13.42 64.04 6.81
CA TRP A 201 14.49 64.82 7.45
C TRP A 201 14.48 66.29 7.00
N ASP A 202 13.36 66.80 6.46
CA ASP A 202 13.29 68.14 5.88
C ASP A 202 12.65 69.22 6.78
N THR A 203 12.47 68.97 8.08
CA THR A 203 11.95 69.99 9.03
C THR A 203 12.99 70.56 9.99
N ALA A 204 14.30 70.34 9.76
CA ALA A 204 15.37 70.86 10.62
C ALA A 204 16.19 72.00 9.99
N MET A 205 15.83 72.51 8.82
CA MET A 205 16.47 73.69 8.23
C MET A 205 15.44 74.66 7.64
N LYS A 206 14.75 75.40 8.51
CA LYS A 206 14.25 76.75 8.21
C LYS A 206 14.09 77.58 9.50
N VAL A 207 15.09 78.45 9.68
CA VAL A 207 15.02 79.84 10.15
C VAL A 207 14.91 80.09 11.67
N THR A 208 16.07 80.12 12.31
CA THR A 208 16.50 81.29 13.10
C THR A 208 16.80 82.46 12.15
N SER A 209 16.00 83.54 12.24
CA SER A 209 16.35 84.96 12.01
C SER A 209 15.11 85.78 12.36
#